data_AF-A0A7Y2JRI1-F1
#
_entry.id   AF-A0A7Y2JRI1-F1
#
_cell.length_a   1.000
_cell.length_b   1.000
_cell.length_c   1.000
_cell.angle_alpha   90.00
_cell.angle_beta   90.00
_cell.angle_gamma   90.00
#
_symmetry.space_group_name_H-M   'P 1'
#
loop_
_entity.id
_entity.type
_entity.pdbx_description
1 polymer ?
#
loop_
_entity_poly.entity_id
_entity_poly.type
_entity_poly.pdbx_seq_one_letter_code
_entity_poly.pdbx_strand_id
1 'polypeptide(L)'
;MKERFEATEWAHLQALPIHLFAAIAIADGEIQKEEIEEFVRRLTIGAHGYKDPLHRELARSIVDADILKVLKRKDAGGFKPDKTKQVLKEKLTSEEYQKFVGSLFIDAFNIAAASKTGLFRKKAISAEEHERLTAIAIFWEVELERIVASTASAT
;
A
#
# COMPACT_ATOMS: atom_id res chain seq x y z
N MET A 1 -2.72 5.53 16.79
CA MET A 1 -3.53 4.36 16.37
C MET A 1 -2.84 3.03 16.65
N LYS A 2 -1.52 2.97 16.51
CA LYS A 2 -0.62 1.85 16.81
C LYS A 2 -0.91 1.19 18.16
N GLU A 3 -1.27 1.97 19.17
CA GLU A 3 -1.63 1.52 20.52
C GLU A 3 -2.80 0.54 20.58
N ARG A 4 -3.62 0.43 19.52
CA ARG A 4 -4.70 -0.58 19.40
C ARG A 4 -4.18 -1.98 19.06
N PHE A 5 -2.92 -2.09 18.62
CA PHE A 5 -2.32 -3.32 18.13
C PHE A 5 -1.26 -3.84 19.10
N GLU A 6 -1.23 -5.16 19.28
CA GLU A 6 -0.11 -5.82 19.95
C GLU A 6 1.18 -5.65 19.14
N ALA A 7 2.34 -5.76 19.79
CA ALA A 7 3.63 -5.62 19.12
C ALA A 7 3.80 -6.60 17.94
N THR A 8 3.30 -7.83 18.09
CA THR A 8 3.29 -8.85 17.05
C THR A 8 2.33 -8.51 15.92
N GLU A 9 1.13 -8.02 16.22
CA GLU A 9 0.17 -7.56 15.20
C GLU A 9 0.73 -6.39 14.40
N TRP A 10 1.34 -5.43 15.10
CA TRP A 10 1.98 -4.26 14.50
C TRP A 10 3.11 -4.66 13.54
N ALA A 11 3.99 -5.56 13.96
CA ALA A 11 5.07 -6.05 13.11
C ALA A 11 4.56 -6.71 11.82
N HIS A 12 3.42 -7.43 11.88
CA HIS A 12 2.80 -7.99 10.68
C HIS A 12 2.18 -6.91 9.80
N LEU A 13 1.55 -5.89 10.39
CA LEU A 13 0.98 -4.77 9.65
C LEU A 13 2.02 -3.94 8.91
N GLN A 14 3.22 -3.79 9.46
CA GLN A 14 4.33 -3.10 8.80
C GLN A 14 4.77 -3.76 7.48
N ALA A 15 4.49 -5.05 7.31
CA ALA A 15 4.77 -5.75 6.06
C ALA A 15 3.71 -5.47 4.98
N LEU A 16 2.48 -5.12 5.36
CA LEU A 16 1.35 -4.97 4.43
C LEU A 16 1.61 -3.99 3.27
N PRO A 17 2.11 -2.75 3.49
CA PRO A 17 2.37 -1.82 2.39
C PRO A 17 3.39 -2.36 1.38
N ILE A 18 4.42 -3.06 1.86
CA ILE A 18 5.47 -3.66 1.03
C ILE A 18 4.91 -4.82 0.21
N HIS A 19 4.10 -5.68 0.83
CA HIS A 19 3.46 -6.80 0.13
C HIS A 19 2.45 -6.34 -0.91
N LEU A 20 1.63 -5.33 -0.60
CA LEU A 20 0.69 -4.76 -1.58
C LEU A 20 1.44 -4.16 -2.76
N PHE A 21 2.47 -3.35 -2.51
CA PHE A 21 3.33 -2.80 -3.55
C PHE A 21 3.93 -3.90 -4.41
N ALA A 22 4.64 -4.86 -3.81
CA ALA A 22 5.34 -5.91 -4.56
C ALA A 22 4.36 -6.80 -5.35
N ALA A 23 3.20 -7.13 -4.78
CA ALA A 23 2.20 -7.96 -5.45
C ALA A 23 1.60 -7.27 -6.69
N ILE A 24 1.47 -5.95 -6.66
CA ILE A 24 0.94 -5.16 -7.78
C ILE A 24 2.03 -4.87 -8.79
N ALA A 25 3.18 -4.34 -8.36
CA ALA A 25 4.27 -3.94 -9.24
C ALA A 25 4.94 -5.12 -9.99
N ILE A 26 4.90 -6.35 -9.45
CA ILE A 26 5.41 -7.52 -10.16
C ILE A 26 4.41 -8.10 -11.18
N ALA A 27 3.20 -7.56 -11.28
CA ALA A 27 2.13 -8.16 -12.08
C ALA A 27 2.45 -8.21 -13.57
N ASP A 28 3.19 -7.23 -14.10
CA ASP A 28 3.67 -7.21 -15.49
C ASP A 28 5.07 -7.84 -15.66
N GLY A 29 5.57 -8.53 -14.62
CA GLY A 29 6.74 -9.40 -14.65
C GLY A 29 8.01 -8.81 -14.06
N GLU A 30 8.10 -7.48 -13.86
CA GLU A 30 9.29 -6.83 -13.30
C GLU A 30 8.95 -5.53 -12.59
N ILE A 31 9.45 -5.38 -11.36
CA ILE A 31 9.34 -4.11 -10.61
C ILE A 31 10.33 -3.10 -11.18
N GLN A 32 9.83 -1.95 -11.63
CA GLN A 32 10.64 -0.90 -12.25
C GLN A 32 11.33 -0.03 -11.19
N LYS A 33 12.47 0.58 -11.56
CA LYS A 33 13.26 1.43 -10.66
C LYS A 33 12.46 2.63 -10.17
N GLU A 34 11.66 3.23 -11.05
CA GLU A 34 10.80 4.38 -10.80
C GLU A 34 9.72 4.07 -9.75
N GLU A 35 9.23 2.82 -9.72
CA GLU A 35 8.23 2.36 -8.76
C GLU A 35 8.85 2.18 -7.38
N ILE A 36 10.07 1.64 -7.31
CA ILE A 36 10.82 1.55 -6.06
C ILE A 36 11.12 2.96 -5.53
N GLU A 37 11.55 3.87 -6.39
CA GLU A 37 11.83 5.27 -6.01
C GLU A 37 10.57 5.97 -5.51
N GLU A 38 9.42 5.81 -6.20
CA GLU A 38 8.14 6.37 -5.76
C GLU A 38 7.66 5.75 -4.45
N PHE A 39 7.82 4.43 -4.25
CA PHE A 39 7.51 3.75 -3.00
C PHE A 39 8.32 4.31 -1.83
N VAL A 40 9.65 4.44 -2.00
CA VAL A 40 10.54 5.02 -1.00
C VAL A 40 10.17 6.48 -0.73
N ARG A 41 9.89 7.27 -1.77
CA ARG A 41 9.49 8.68 -1.65
C ARG A 41 8.19 8.83 -0.89
N ARG A 42 7.19 7.98 -1.14
CA ARG A 42 5.90 8.00 -0.42
C ARG A 42 6.04 7.61 1.03
N LEU A 43 6.83 6.58 1.35
CA LEU A 43 7.08 6.23 2.74
C LEU A 43 7.83 7.33 3.51
N THR A 44 8.80 7.98 2.88
CA THR A 44 9.64 9.02 3.53
C THR A 44 8.97 10.39 3.61
N ILE A 45 8.41 10.89 2.51
CA ILE A 45 7.81 12.22 2.39
C ILE A 45 6.29 12.15 2.65
N GLY A 46 5.63 11.12 2.12
CA GLY A 46 4.19 10.90 2.27
C GLY A 46 3.76 10.54 3.69
N ALA A 47 4.66 10.05 4.56
CA ALA A 47 4.40 9.87 5.98
C ALA A 47 3.96 11.15 6.71
N HIS A 48 4.11 12.34 6.13
CA HIS A 48 3.50 13.57 6.65
C HIS A 48 2.18 13.94 5.96
N GLY A 49 1.97 13.47 4.72
CA GLY A 49 0.83 13.80 3.86
C GLY A 49 -0.34 12.81 3.90
N TYR A 50 -0.17 11.60 4.47
CA TYR A 50 -1.28 10.65 4.59
C TYR A 50 -2.39 11.20 5.49
N LYS A 51 -3.60 11.28 4.93
CA LYS A 51 -4.80 11.70 5.67
C LYS A 51 -5.22 10.65 6.71
N ASP A 52 -4.99 9.38 6.41
CA ASP A 52 -5.28 8.29 7.32
C ASP A 52 -4.19 8.17 8.41
N PRO A 53 -4.55 8.22 9.70
CA PRO A 53 -3.59 8.19 10.80
C PRO A 53 -2.87 6.85 10.93
N LEU A 54 -3.53 5.72 10.64
CA LEU A 54 -2.90 4.41 10.73
C LEU A 54 -1.85 4.21 9.63
N HIS A 55 -2.17 4.61 8.40
CA HIS A 55 -1.21 4.62 7.29
C HIS A 55 -0.01 5.51 7.61
N ARG A 56 -0.25 6.68 8.19
CA ARG A 56 0.82 7.59 8.63
C ARG A 56 1.80 6.95 9.61
N GLU A 57 1.27 6.33 10.66
CA GLU A 57 2.07 5.68 11.69
C GLU A 57 2.82 4.45 11.18
N LEU A 58 2.19 3.69 10.26
CA LEU A 58 2.82 2.57 9.56
C LEU A 58 4.00 3.02 8.71
N ALA A 59 3.80 4.04 7.86
CA ALA A 59 4.85 4.59 7.01
C ALA A 59 6.05 5.06 7.83
N ARG A 60 5.81 5.83 8.90
CA ARG A 60 6.85 6.27 9.83
C ARG A 60 7.60 5.09 10.44
N SER A 61 6.89 4.08 10.91
CA SER A 61 7.52 2.91 11.55
C SER A 61 8.33 2.06 10.56
N ILE A 62 7.98 2.06 9.27
CA ILE A 62 8.76 1.39 8.22
C ILE A 62 10.04 2.18 7.91
N VAL A 63 9.94 3.52 7.83
CA VAL A 63 11.11 4.39 7.63
C VAL A 63 12.11 4.24 8.77
N ASP A 64 11.64 4.26 10.02
CA ASP A 64 12.48 4.09 11.21
C ASP A 64 13.18 2.72 11.26
N ALA A 65 12.59 1.69 10.63
CA ALA A 65 13.10 0.32 10.61
C ALA A 65 14.11 0.01 9.48
N ASP A 66 14.55 1.04 8.73
CA ASP A 66 15.40 0.93 7.53
C ASP A 66 14.69 0.20 6.38
N ILE A 67 14.04 0.99 5.53
CA ILE A 67 13.25 0.55 4.37
C ILE A 67 13.98 -0.48 3.48
N LEU A 68 15.30 -0.33 3.28
CA LEU A 68 16.09 -1.24 2.46
C LEU A 68 16.27 -2.59 3.12
N LYS A 69 16.36 -2.64 4.45
CA LYS A 69 16.33 -3.91 5.19
C LYS A 69 14.96 -4.55 5.11
N VAL A 70 13.87 -3.79 5.21
CA VAL A 70 12.52 -4.37 5.14
C VAL A 70 12.23 -4.93 3.73
N LEU A 71 12.64 -4.24 2.67
CA LEU A 71 12.55 -4.74 1.28
C LEU A 71 13.40 -6.00 1.02
N LYS A 72 14.55 -6.12 1.69
CA LYS A 72 15.46 -7.27 1.56
C LYS A 72 15.13 -8.45 2.45
N ARG A 73 14.18 -8.33 3.39
CA ARG A 73 13.75 -9.46 4.23
C ARG A 73 13.06 -10.50 3.36
N LYS A 74 13.81 -11.54 3.00
CA LYS A 74 13.29 -12.78 2.40
C LYS A 74 12.25 -13.47 3.30
N ASP A 75 12.22 -13.11 4.58
CA ASP A 75 11.31 -13.62 5.62
C ASP A 75 9.88 -13.06 5.49
N ALA A 76 9.59 -12.32 4.42
CA ALA A 76 8.24 -12.08 3.91
C ALA A 76 7.37 -13.36 3.82
N GLY A 77 7.98 -14.56 3.85
CA GLY A 77 7.30 -15.85 4.03
C GLY A 77 6.47 -16.00 5.32
N GLY A 78 6.56 -15.05 6.26
CA GLY A 78 5.69 -14.97 7.44
C GLY A 78 4.46 -14.07 7.30
N PHE A 79 4.31 -13.31 6.19
CA PHE A 79 3.14 -12.46 6.01
C PHE A 79 1.90 -13.32 5.73
N LYS A 80 0.89 -13.17 6.59
CA LYS A 80 -0.35 -13.92 6.52
C LYS A 80 -1.49 -12.96 6.19
N PRO A 81 -1.83 -12.76 4.89
CA PRO A 81 -2.81 -11.75 4.48
C PRO A 81 -4.16 -11.94 5.18
N ASP A 82 -4.63 -13.18 5.33
CA ASP A 82 -5.88 -13.49 6.04
C ASP A 82 -5.84 -13.06 7.51
N LYS A 83 -4.73 -13.36 8.22
CA LYS A 83 -4.55 -12.96 9.61
C LYS A 83 -4.48 -11.43 9.74
N THR A 84 -3.76 -10.76 8.84
CA THR A 84 -3.66 -9.30 8.83
C THR A 84 -5.03 -8.66 8.59
N LYS A 85 -5.81 -9.20 7.64
CA LYS A 85 -7.18 -8.76 7.37
C LYS A 85 -8.09 -8.96 8.59
N GLN A 86 -8.01 -10.12 9.25
CA GLN A 86 -8.76 -10.40 10.47
C GLN A 86 -8.42 -9.40 11.58
N VAL A 87 -7.13 -9.19 11.87
CA VAL A 87 -6.67 -8.21 12.87
C VAL A 87 -7.20 -6.82 12.55
N LEU A 88 -7.14 -6.37 11.29
CA LEU A 88 -7.68 -5.05 10.92
C LEU A 88 -9.19 -4.96 11.15
N LYS A 89 -9.95 -6.00 10.82
CA LYS A 89 -11.41 -6.03 11.05
C LYS A 89 -11.80 -6.09 12.51
N GLU A 90 -11.00 -6.74 13.35
CA GLU A 90 -11.21 -6.80 14.80
C GLU A 90 -10.84 -5.49 15.49
N LYS A 91 -9.77 -4.83 15.02
CA LYS A 91 -9.22 -3.65 15.67
C LYS A 91 -9.81 -2.35 15.17
N LEU A 92 -10.35 -2.28 13.96
CA LEU A 92 -10.87 -1.06 13.33
C LEU A 92 -12.38 -1.11 13.14
N THR A 93 -13.02 0.06 13.16
CA THR A 93 -14.39 0.19 12.64
C THR A 93 -14.41 -0.01 11.13
N SER A 94 -15.57 -0.33 10.56
CA SER A 94 -15.72 -0.49 9.10
C SER A 94 -15.26 0.75 8.32
N GLU A 95 -15.51 1.95 8.84
CA GLU A 95 -15.08 3.20 8.21
C GLU A 95 -13.56 3.38 8.27
N GLU A 96 -12.94 3.14 9.43
CA GLU A 96 -11.48 3.20 9.60
C GLU A 96 -10.79 2.16 8.71
N TYR A 97 -11.34 0.95 8.62
CA TYR A 97 -10.85 -0.11 7.75
C TYR A 97 -10.85 0.33 6.28
N GLN A 98 -11.99 0.84 5.78
CA GLN A 98 -12.10 1.28 4.38
C GLN A 98 -11.16 2.46 4.07
N LYS A 99 -11.03 3.42 4.98
CA LYS A 99 -10.11 4.55 4.83
C LYS A 99 -8.65 4.10 4.81
N PHE A 100 -8.25 3.28 5.78
CA PHE A 100 -6.89 2.80 5.90
C PHE A 100 -6.49 1.95 4.69
N VAL A 101 -7.24 0.88 4.41
CA VAL A 101 -6.90 -0.03 3.32
C VAL A 101 -7.03 0.70 1.99
N GLY A 102 -8.07 1.50 1.78
CA GLY A 102 -8.22 2.29 0.56
C GLY A 102 -7.05 3.25 0.33
N SER A 103 -6.49 3.84 1.40
CA SER A 103 -5.30 4.69 1.27
C SER A 103 -4.05 3.92 0.84
N LEU A 104 -3.91 2.65 1.22
CA LEU A 104 -2.83 1.78 0.74
C LEU A 104 -2.98 1.46 -0.75
N PHE A 105 -4.21 1.22 -1.21
CA PHE A 105 -4.49 0.97 -2.63
C PHE A 105 -4.27 2.20 -3.51
N ILE A 106 -4.66 3.38 -3.03
CA ILE A 106 -4.34 4.66 -3.70
C ILE A 106 -2.83 4.77 -3.88
N ASP A 107 -2.07 4.44 -2.85
CA ASP A 107 -0.62 4.48 -2.91
C ASP A 107 -0.04 3.46 -3.87
N ALA A 108 -0.47 2.20 -3.79
CA ALA A 108 -0.01 1.16 -4.70
C ALA A 108 -0.31 1.49 -6.16
N PHE A 109 -1.49 2.04 -6.46
CA PHE A 109 -1.83 2.53 -7.80
C PHE A 109 -0.88 3.64 -8.27
N ASN A 110 -0.64 4.64 -7.42
CA ASN A 110 0.25 5.73 -7.78
C ASN A 110 1.70 5.27 -7.97
N ILE A 111 2.14 4.28 -7.20
CA ILE A 111 3.47 3.69 -7.31
C ILE A 111 3.60 2.94 -8.63
N ALA A 112 2.67 2.03 -8.94
CA ALA A 112 2.63 1.32 -10.22
C ALA A 112 2.57 2.29 -11.43
N ALA A 113 1.84 3.40 -11.29
CA ALA A 113 1.78 4.40 -12.35
C ALA A 113 3.11 5.15 -12.57
N ALA A 114 4.03 5.14 -11.60
CA ALA A 114 5.27 5.92 -11.67
C ALA A 114 6.16 5.52 -12.85
N SER A 115 6.21 4.23 -13.20
CA SER A 115 6.96 3.71 -14.34
C SER A 115 6.40 4.17 -15.70
N LYS A 116 5.12 4.57 -15.74
CA LYS A 116 4.38 4.88 -16.98
C LYS A 116 4.04 6.38 -17.12
N THR A 117 4.38 7.19 -16.12
CA THR A 117 4.06 8.62 -16.11
C THR A 117 5.20 9.45 -16.72
N GLY A 118 4.96 10.05 -17.89
CA GLY A 118 5.83 11.10 -18.47
C GLY A 118 5.27 12.50 -18.20
N LEU A 119 6.06 13.56 -18.44
CA LEU A 119 5.75 14.98 -18.13
C LEU A 119 4.37 15.49 -18.62
N PHE A 120 3.72 14.80 -19.56
CA PHE A 120 2.40 15.13 -20.11
C PHE A 120 1.42 13.93 -20.20
N ARG A 121 1.71 12.79 -19.55
CA ARG A 121 0.84 11.60 -19.62
C ARG A 121 -0.04 11.48 -18.39
N LYS A 122 -1.31 11.14 -18.62
CA LYS A 122 -2.22 10.72 -17.54
C LYS A 122 -1.62 9.51 -16.84
N LYS A 123 -1.76 9.44 -15.51
CA LYS A 123 -1.37 8.27 -14.72
C LYS A 123 -2.07 7.03 -15.29
N ALA A 124 -1.29 6.01 -15.61
CA ALA A 124 -1.77 4.76 -16.15
C ALA A 124 -0.91 3.61 -15.61
N ILE A 125 -1.52 2.44 -15.48
CA ILE A 125 -0.89 1.17 -15.13
C ILE A 125 -1.14 0.18 -16.28
N SER A 126 -0.42 -0.94 -16.33
CA SER A 126 -0.71 -2.02 -17.28
C SER A 126 -2.07 -2.67 -17.01
N ALA A 127 -2.58 -3.44 -17.97
CA ALA A 127 -3.80 -4.21 -17.78
C ALA A 127 -3.61 -5.27 -16.68
N GLU A 128 -2.43 -5.88 -16.61
CA GLU A 128 -2.03 -6.90 -15.65
C GLU A 128 -1.97 -6.33 -14.22
N GLU A 129 -1.37 -5.16 -14.04
CA GLU A 129 -1.36 -4.45 -12.75
C GLU A 129 -2.77 -4.02 -12.33
N HIS A 130 -3.61 -3.60 -13.28
CA HIS A 130 -4.99 -3.21 -13.00
C HIS A 130 -5.84 -4.42 -12.57
N GLU A 131 -5.71 -5.55 -13.27
CA GLU A 131 -6.37 -6.80 -12.90
C GLU A 131 -5.90 -7.27 -11.53
N ARG A 132 -4.59 -7.22 -11.27
CA ARG A 132 -4.00 -7.58 -9.98
C ARG A 132 -4.48 -6.68 -8.85
N LEU A 133 -4.50 -5.36 -9.06
CA LEU A 133 -5.04 -4.39 -8.12
C LEU A 133 -6.51 -4.70 -7.80
N THR A 134 -7.29 -5.04 -8.82
CA THR A 134 -8.72 -5.40 -8.68
C THR A 134 -8.92 -6.68 -7.88
N ALA A 135 -8.20 -7.75 -8.21
CA ALA A 135 -8.25 -9.01 -7.49
C ALA A 135 -7.87 -8.84 -6.01
N ILE A 136 -6.82 -8.07 -5.73
CA ILE A 136 -6.38 -7.80 -4.37
C ILE A 136 -7.42 -6.93 -3.64
N ALA A 137 -8.03 -5.93 -4.28
CA ALA A 137 -9.08 -5.12 -3.64
C ALA A 137 -10.32 -5.92 -3.27
N ILE A 138 -10.73 -6.88 -4.11
CA ILE A 138 -11.81 -7.82 -3.79
C ILE A 138 -11.44 -8.62 -2.54
N PHE A 139 -10.22 -9.18 -2.48
CA PHE A 139 -9.75 -9.88 -1.30
C PHE A 139 -9.79 -9.00 -0.05
N TRP A 140 -9.39 -7.73 -0.15
CA TRP A 140 -9.42 -6.80 0.97
C TRP A 140 -10.81 -6.16 1.20
N GLU A 141 -11.82 -6.52 0.42
CA GLU A 141 -13.18 -5.97 0.50
C GLU A 141 -13.21 -4.44 0.43
N VAL A 142 -12.47 -3.85 -0.51
CA VAL A 142 -12.37 -2.40 -0.70
C VAL A 142 -13.05 -1.97 -1.99
N GLU A 143 -13.82 -0.88 -1.92
CA GLU A 143 -14.51 -0.29 -3.07
C GLU A 143 -13.53 0.50 -3.97
N LEU A 144 -12.97 -0.16 -4.97
CA LEU A 144 -12.00 0.44 -5.91
C LEU A 144 -12.55 1.63 -6.70
N GLU A 145 -13.82 1.59 -7.10
CA GLU A 145 -14.44 2.67 -7.88
C GLU A 145 -14.39 4.01 -7.14
N ARG A 146 -14.59 3.97 -5.81
CA ARG A 146 -14.51 5.12 -4.93
C ARG A 146 -13.08 5.64 -4.78
N ILE A 147 -12.10 4.73 -4.85
CA ILE A 147 -10.67 5.03 -4.79
C ILE A 147 -10.19 5.70 -6.07
N VAL A 148 -10.47 5.12 -7.24
CA VAL A 148 -10.04 5.66 -8.54
C VAL A 148 -10.66 7.03 -8.78
N ALA A 149 -11.94 7.22 -8.50
CA ALA A 149 -12.63 8.51 -8.63
C ALA A 149 -12.01 9.61 -7.75
N SER A 150 -11.51 9.28 -6.55
CA SER A 150 -10.85 10.25 -5.66
C SER A 150 -9.49 10.73 -6.17
N THR A 151 -8.81 9.92 -6.99
CA THR A 151 -7.50 10.26 -7.58
C THR A 151 -7.61 11.08 -8.87
N ALA A 152 -8.72 10.94 -9.61
CA ALA A 152 -8.98 11.70 -10.83
C ALA A 152 -9.41 13.16 -10.57
N SER A 153 -9.98 13.44 -9.39
CA SER A 153 -10.43 14.79 -8.99
C SER A 153 -9.34 15.66 -8.34
N ALA A 154 -8.11 15.15 -8.22
CA ALA A 154 -6.98 15.85 -7.57
C ALA A 154 -5.96 16.43 -8.57
N THR A 155 -6.27 16.41 -9.87
CA THR A 155 -5.57 17.08 -10.97
C THR A 155 -6.38 18.25 -11.49
#